data_AF-A0A673FSH8-F1
#
_entry.id   AF-A0A673FSH8-F1
#
_cell.length_a   1.000
_cell.length_b   1.000
_cell.length_c   1.000
_cell.angle_alpha   90.00
_cell.angle_beta   90.00
_cell.angle_gamma   90.00
#
_symmetry.space_group_name_H-M   'P 1'
#
loop_
_entity.id
_entity.type
_entity.pdbx_description
1 polymer ?
#
loop_
_entity_poly.entity_id
_entity_poly.type
_entity_poly.pdbx_seq_one_letter_code
_entity_poly.pdbx_strand_id
1 'polypeptide(L)'
;MLQKILGLSVLGGMEQSSGKRIRKPSLLYEGFESPSLSHVPPPGPPPSQQPPVTDPSRQGRTTNQLQFLHKVLVKALWRHHFAWPFHEPVD
;
A
#
# COMPACT_ATOMS: atom_id res chain seq x y z
N MET A 1 -62.92 -5.81 5.45
CA MET A 1 -63.14 -6.02 6.90
C MET A 1 -61.81 -5.71 7.58
N LEU A 2 -61.46 -4.42 7.68
CA LEU A 2 -61.71 -3.53 8.83
C LEU A 2 -61.11 -4.05 10.14
N GLN A 3 -60.32 -3.16 10.77
CA GLN A 3 -59.98 -3.04 12.20
C GLN A 3 -58.69 -3.78 12.62
N LYS A 4 -57.73 -3.19 13.35
CA LYS A 4 -57.51 -1.86 13.97
C LYS A 4 -56.14 -2.03 14.70
N ILE A 5 -55.24 -1.08 14.80
CA ILE A 5 -55.17 -0.11 15.90
C ILE A 5 -53.91 0.72 15.68
N LEU A 6 -54.12 2.03 15.63
CA LEU A 6 -53.12 3.07 15.84
C LEU A 6 -52.70 3.03 17.31
N GLY A 7 -51.40 2.92 17.60
CA GLY A 7 -50.84 2.99 18.95
C GLY A 7 -49.59 3.86 18.95
N LEU A 8 -49.76 5.11 19.36
CA LEU A 8 -48.76 6.17 19.44
C LEU A 8 -48.01 6.10 20.78
N SER A 9 -46.68 6.14 20.69
CA SER A 9 -45.70 6.75 21.62
C SER A 9 -45.31 6.14 23.00
N VAL A 10 -43.99 5.86 23.09
CA VAL A 10 -42.99 6.47 24.02
C VAL A 10 -42.90 5.93 25.46
N LEU A 11 -41.86 5.10 25.73
CA LEU A 11 -40.69 5.37 26.61
C LEU A 11 -40.02 4.08 27.12
N GLY A 12 -38.69 4.06 27.09
CA GLY A 12 -37.88 3.29 28.06
C GLY A 12 -37.04 2.17 27.47
N GLY A 13 -35.77 2.46 27.19
CA GLY A 13 -34.77 1.44 26.85
C GLY A 13 -33.46 2.05 26.35
N MET A 14 -32.79 2.84 27.20
CA MET A 14 -31.38 3.21 26.97
C MET A 14 -30.51 2.00 27.33
N GLU A 15 -29.98 1.26 26.34
CA GLU A 15 -28.87 0.33 26.60
C GLU A 15 -28.07 0.03 25.32
N GLN A 16 -26.98 0.79 25.20
CA GLN A 16 -25.65 0.44 24.72
C GLN A 16 -25.43 -0.19 23.33
N SER A 17 -24.95 0.71 22.47
CA SER A 17 -23.90 0.56 21.46
C SER A 17 -23.70 -0.82 20.82
N SER A 18 -24.17 -0.90 19.57
CA SER A 18 -23.54 -1.56 18.42
C SER A 18 -22.20 -2.23 18.74
N GLY A 19 -22.24 -3.57 18.84
CA GLY A 19 -21.08 -4.44 18.98
C GLY A 19 -20.13 -4.32 17.79
N LYS A 20 -19.29 -3.29 17.83
CA LYS A 20 -18.14 -3.15 16.94
C LYS A 20 -17.09 -4.13 17.43
N ARG A 21 -16.98 -5.25 16.73
CA ARG A 21 -15.89 -6.22 16.88
C ARG A 21 -14.56 -5.49 16.75
N ILE A 22 -13.95 -5.15 17.89
CA ILE A 22 -12.71 -4.37 17.99
C ILE A 22 -11.64 -5.12 17.21
N ARG A 23 -11.25 -4.59 16.05
CA ARG A 23 -10.03 -5.05 15.38
C ARG A 23 -8.89 -4.49 16.19
N LYS A 24 -8.05 -5.38 16.73
CA LYS A 24 -6.79 -5.02 17.39
C LYS A 24 -6.09 -3.96 16.52
N PRO A 25 -5.78 -2.75 17.03
CA PRO A 25 -4.91 -1.86 16.28
C PRO A 25 -3.61 -2.61 16.04
N SER A 26 -3.14 -2.61 14.80
CA SER A 26 -1.93 -3.33 14.41
C SER A 26 -0.78 -2.89 15.31
N LEU A 27 -0.20 -3.83 16.05
CA LEU A 27 1.00 -3.65 16.86
C LEU A 27 2.26 -3.59 15.98
N LEU A 28 2.15 -3.01 14.78
CA LEU A 28 3.29 -2.91 13.85
C LEU A 28 4.30 -1.84 14.28
N TYR A 29 3.96 -1.02 15.28
CA TYR A 29 4.77 0.11 15.72
C TYR A 29 5.83 -0.25 16.79
N GLU A 30 5.58 -1.28 17.62
CA GLU A 30 6.48 -1.60 18.75
C GLU A 30 7.81 -2.26 18.32
N GLY A 31 7.92 -2.67 17.05
CA GLY A 31 9.17 -3.19 16.47
C GLY A 31 10.11 -2.10 15.94
N PHE A 32 9.68 -0.85 15.84
CA PHE A 32 10.48 0.23 15.24
C PHE A 32 11.27 1.06 16.26
N GLU A 33 10.82 1.15 17.51
CA GLU A 33 11.45 1.99 18.53
C GLU A 33 12.49 1.28 19.41
N SER A 34 12.81 0.01 19.18
CA SER A 34 13.98 -0.59 19.85
C SER A 34 15.26 0.02 19.26
N PRO A 35 16.10 0.72 20.05
CA PRO A 35 17.37 1.22 19.55
C PRO A 35 18.23 0.01 19.20
N SER A 36 18.43 -0.24 17.91
CA SER A 36 19.38 -1.22 17.41
C SER A 36 20.79 -0.69 17.66
N LEU A 37 21.27 -0.86 18.89
CA LEU A 37 22.68 -0.73 19.19
C LEU A 37 23.45 -1.82 18.45
N SER A 38 24.17 -1.37 17.41
CA SER A 38 25.40 -1.96 16.87
C SER A 38 25.27 -3.22 16.01
N HIS A 39 25.09 -3.03 14.70
CA HIS A 39 25.82 -3.84 13.72
C HIS A 39 26.47 -2.91 12.69
N VAL A 40 27.70 -2.49 12.99
CA VAL A 40 28.60 -1.95 11.97
C VAL A 40 28.92 -3.12 11.03
N PRO A 41 28.52 -3.09 9.75
CA PRO A 41 28.91 -4.13 8.83
C PRO A 41 30.44 -4.05 8.62
N PRO A 42 31.15 -5.18 8.51
CA PRO A 42 32.55 -5.17 8.08
C PRO A 42 32.67 -4.48 6.70
N PRO A 43 33.84 -3.93 6.33
CA PRO A 43 34.05 -3.32 5.02
C PRO A 43 34.12 -4.42 3.95
N GLY A 44 32.97 -4.99 3.62
CA GLY A 44 32.76 -5.84 2.47
C GLY A 44 32.45 -4.99 1.24
N PRO A 45 32.67 -5.52 0.02
CA PRO A 45 32.26 -4.84 -1.20
C PRO A 45 30.76 -4.51 -1.13
N PRO A 46 30.33 -3.36 -1.69
CA PRO A 46 28.94 -2.93 -1.61
C PRO A 46 28.02 -4.03 -2.12
N PRO A 47 26.84 -4.24 -1.51
CA PRO A 47 25.87 -5.20 -2.02
C PRO A 47 25.56 -4.80 -3.47
N SER A 48 25.94 -5.67 -4.40
CA SER A 48 25.59 -5.53 -5.81
C SER A 48 24.09 -5.30 -5.88
N GLN A 49 23.70 -4.14 -6.42
CA GLN A 49 22.32 -3.65 -6.54
C GLN A 49 21.54 -4.47 -7.58
N GLN A 50 21.59 -5.81 -7.49
CA GLN A 50 20.88 -6.67 -8.39
C GLN A 50 19.39 -6.43 -8.19
N PRO A 51 18.67 -6.01 -9.26
CA PRO A 51 17.26 -5.75 -9.15
C PRO A 51 16.54 -7.02 -8.68
N PRO A 52 15.47 -6.89 -7.87
CA PRO A 52 14.69 -8.03 -7.42
C PRO A 52 14.33 -8.91 -8.62
N VAL A 53 14.69 -10.19 -8.57
CA VAL A 53 14.39 -11.14 -9.64
C VAL A 53 12.86 -11.25 -9.74
N THR A 54 12.28 -10.57 -10.72
CA THR A 54 10.87 -10.70 -11.07
C THR A 54 10.63 -12.12 -11.57
N ASP A 55 9.80 -12.87 -10.85
CA ASP A 55 9.35 -14.20 -11.25
C ASP A 55 8.68 -14.13 -12.65
N PRO A 56 9.26 -14.77 -13.69
CA PRO A 56 8.72 -14.75 -15.05
C PRO A 56 7.35 -15.44 -15.17
N SER A 57 6.96 -16.26 -14.20
CA SER A 57 5.65 -16.92 -14.15
C SER A 57 4.55 -15.99 -13.63
N ARG A 58 4.89 -14.84 -13.04
CA ARG A 58 3.90 -13.92 -12.47
C ARG A 58 3.30 -13.09 -13.61
N GLN A 59 2.09 -13.45 -14.05
CA GLN A 59 1.34 -12.62 -14.99
C GLN A 59 1.12 -11.24 -14.37
N GLY A 60 1.80 -10.24 -14.92
CA GLY A 60 1.68 -8.85 -14.48
C GLY A 60 0.27 -8.31 -14.68
N ARG A 61 -0.09 -7.27 -13.93
CA ARG A 61 -1.36 -6.56 -14.12
C ARG A 61 -1.20 -5.51 -15.21
N THR A 62 -2.10 -5.50 -16.19
CA THR A 62 -2.16 -4.46 -17.22
C THR A 62 -3.43 -3.63 -17.06
N THR A 63 -3.30 -2.35 -16.77
CA THR A 63 -4.41 -1.39 -16.69
C THR A 63 -4.20 -0.25 -17.70
N ASN A 64 -5.25 0.50 -18.02
CA ASN A 64 -5.14 1.68 -18.91
C ASN A 64 -4.12 2.71 -18.39
N GLN A 65 -4.02 2.86 -17.07
CA GLN A 65 -3.04 3.75 -16.45
C GLN A 65 -1.61 3.26 -16.69
N LEU A 66 -1.35 1.95 -16.49
CA LEU A 66 -0.05 1.36 -16.76
C LEU A 66 0.30 1.41 -18.26
N GLN A 67 -0.69 1.23 -19.13
CA GLN A 67 -0.51 1.40 -20.57
C GLN A 67 -0.17 2.85 -20.93
N PHE A 68 -0.82 3.84 -20.33
CA PHE A 68 -0.49 5.25 -20.54
C PHE A 68 0.93 5.57 -20.08
N LEU A 69 1.32 5.11 -18.89
CA LEU A 69 2.68 5.29 -18.37
C LEU A 69 3.71 4.75 -19.35
N HIS A 70 3.54 3.52 -19.83
CA HIS A 70 4.49 2.92 -20.76
C HIS A 70 4.45 3.55 -22.17
N LYS A 71 3.27 3.69 -22.76
CA LYS A 71 3.14 4.10 -24.18
C LYS A 71 3.32 5.59 -24.40
N VAL A 72 3.07 6.42 -23.40
CA VAL A 72 3.08 7.89 -23.53
C VAL A 72 4.17 8.47 -22.65
N LEU A 73 4.08 8.25 -21.33
CA LEU A 73 4.93 8.95 -20.37
C LEU A 73 6.40 8.55 -20.49
N VAL A 74 6.70 7.24 -20.54
CA VAL A 74 8.07 6.74 -20.72
C VAL A 74 8.67 7.26 -22.02
N LYS A 75 7.93 7.25 -23.13
CA LYS A 75 8.41 7.77 -24.42
C LYS A 75 8.72 9.28 -24.36
N ALA A 76 7.88 10.06 -23.67
CA ALA A 76 8.11 11.49 -23.50
C ALA A 76 9.35 11.75 -22.64
N LEU A 77 9.48 11.04 -21.52
CA LEU A 77 10.64 11.14 -20.63
C LEU A 77 11.92 10.68 -21.31
N TRP A 78 11.90 9.58 -22.08
CA TRP A 78 13.09 9.05 -22.74
C TRP A 78 13.69 10.00 -23.78
N ARG A 79 12.84 10.85 -24.39
CA ARG A 79 13.24 11.85 -25.40
C ARG A 79 13.60 13.21 -24.80
N HIS A 80 13.42 13.39 -23.48
CA HIS A 80 13.72 14.64 -22.82
C HIS A 80 15.23 14.91 -22.81
N HIS A 81 15.64 16.17 -22.96
CA HIS A 81 17.07 16.53 -23.06
C HIS A 81 17.89 16.09 -21.85
N PHE A 82 17.28 16.11 -20.66
CA PHE A 82 17.92 15.66 -19.42
C PHE A 82 17.77 14.17 -19.13
N ALA A 83 17.23 13.38 -20.07
CA ALA A 83 17.02 11.95 -19.85
C ALA A 83 18.30 11.12 -20.03
N TRP A 84 19.30 11.67 -20.73
CA TRP A 84 20.53 10.94 -21.07
C TRP A 84 21.22 10.23 -19.88
N PRO A 85 21.27 10.79 -18.65
CA PRO A 85 21.92 10.10 -17.52
C PRO A 85 21.14 8.88 -17.01
N PHE A 86 19.89 8.70 -17.43
CA PHE A 86 18.98 7.66 -16.92
C PHE A 86 18.71 6.56 -17.95
N HIS A 87 19.41 6.56 -19.08
CA HIS A 87 19.26 5.52 -20.11
C HIS A 87 19.92 4.21 -19.71
N GLU A 88 21.04 4.30 -18.99
CA GLU A 88 21.80 3.17 -18.49
C GLU A 88 21.74 3.14 -16.94
N PRO A 89 21.88 1.96 -16.32
CA PRO A 89 22.04 1.86 -14.88
C PRO A 89 23.32 2.60 -14.44
N VAL A 90 23.28 3.13 -13.22
CA VAL A 90 24.48 3.71 -12.60
C VAL A 90 25.43 2.57 -12.20
N ASP A 91 26.70 2.66 -12.60
CA ASP A 91 27.78 1.77 -12.16
C ASP A 91 27.98 1.77 -10.63
#